data_AF-A0A017SW84-F1
#
_entry.id   AF-A0A017SW84-F1
#
_cell.length_a   1.000
_cell.length_b   1.000
_cell.length_c   1.000
_cell.angle_alpha   90.00
_cell.angle_beta   90.00
_cell.angle_gamma   90.00
#
_symmetry.space_group_name_H-M   'P 1'
#
loop_
_entity.id
_entity.type
_entity.pdbx_description
1 polymer ?
#
loop_
_entity_poly.entity_id
_entity_poly.type
_entity_poly.pdbx_seq_one_letter_code
_entity_poly.pdbx_strand_id
1 'polypeptide(L)'
;MADLARSCIQFVEKAVGVRLDHTPETLPLLDHYLEQARAVAAAKAETLDLLAKSAGAYFGEVVRRQHVAWWSANEDDPLGWRLEFEAVYLAFYPMLFIREVISRETSPGAPQGSQGKEDDQRDDDDDDDDQDDDDDQDEAQEASAPTNGVGDHGSNGVSHGTNGAAAESRDDALALLHMHDQDRWVLAARLAKLPPVSEEEYYATSTRLEVIDLAVEVIRARQIAEGGDEDEYIPLEPGDYEGND
;
A
#
# COMPACT_ATOMS: atom_id res chain seq x y z
N MET A 1 -12.96 -4.87 -18.97
CA MET A 1 -13.04 -4.03 -17.75
C MET A 1 -14.21 -4.43 -16.84
N ALA A 2 -15.48 -4.29 -17.26
CA ALA A 2 -16.64 -4.50 -16.37
C ALA A 2 -16.68 -5.88 -15.69
N ASP A 3 -16.21 -6.92 -16.37
CA ASP A 3 -16.13 -8.27 -15.79
C ASP A 3 -15.04 -8.40 -14.71
N LEU A 4 -13.92 -7.69 -14.85
CA LEU A 4 -12.87 -7.64 -13.83
C LEU A 4 -13.35 -6.93 -12.57
N ALA A 5 -13.99 -5.76 -12.73
CA ALA A 5 -14.58 -5.04 -11.61
C ALA A 5 -15.66 -5.88 -10.90
N ARG A 6 -16.52 -6.58 -11.67
CA ARG A 6 -17.52 -7.50 -11.11
C ARG A 6 -16.87 -8.65 -10.34
N SER A 7 -15.76 -9.19 -10.83
CA SER A 7 -15.02 -10.25 -10.15
C SER A 7 -14.49 -9.77 -8.79
N CYS A 8 -13.95 -8.54 -8.71
CA CYS A 8 -13.54 -7.95 -7.44
C CYS A 8 -14.69 -7.85 -6.44
N ILE A 9 -15.86 -7.35 -6.87
CA ILE A 9 -17.06 -7.28 -6.01
C ILE A 9 -17.41 -8.66 -5.46
N GLN A 10 -17.38 -9.70 -6.29
CA GLN A 10 -17.67 -11.07 -5.86
C GLN A 10 -16.62 -11.62 -4.88
N PHE A 11 -15.34 -11.32 -5.09
CA PHE A 11 -14.28 -11.74 -4.19
C PHE A 11 -14.42 -11.09 -2.81
N VAL A 12 -14.65 -9.77 -2.79
CA VAL A 12 -14.82 -8.99 -1.56
C VAL A 12 -16.09 -9.40 -0.83
N GLU A 13 -17.22 -9.54 -1.53
CA GLU A 13 -18.48 -10.00 -0.92
C GLU A 13 -18.34 -11.39 -0.31
N LYS A 14 -17.61 -12.30 -0.97
CA LYS A 14 -17.36 -13.65 -0.46
C LYS A 14 -16.44 -13.66 0.77
N ALA A 15 -15.44 -12.78 0.83
CA ALA A 15 -14.44 -12.75 1.89
C ALA A 15 -14.90 -11.93 3.12
N VAL A 16 -15.49 -10.76 2.87
CA VAL A 16 -15.85 -9.76 3.88
C VAL A 16 -17.34 -9.84 4.26
N GLY A 17 -18.18 -10.43 3.40
CA GLY A 17 -19.62 -10.54 3.64
C GLY A 17 -20.43 -9.28 3.31
N VAL A 18 -19.77 -8.23 2.80
CA VAL A 18 -20.39 -6.96 2.39
C VAL A 18 -20.08 -6.71 0.92
N ARG A 19 -21.10 -6.30 0.17
CA ARG A 19 -20.98 -6.01 -1.26
C ARG A 19 -20.51 -4.57 -1.49
N LEU A 20 -19.48 -4.41 -2.30
CA LEU A 20 -19.02 -3.12 -2.80
C LEU A 20 -20.04 -2.51 -3.80
N ASP A 21 -20.22 -1.19 -3.76
CA ASP A 21 -21.29 -0.50 -4.51
C ASP A 21 -20.79 0.58 -5.49
N HIS A 22 -19.47 0.65 -5.70
CA HIS A 22 -18.77 1.65 -6.49
C HIS A 22 -18.80 3.08 -5.93
N THR A 23 -19.11 3.25 -4.65
CA THR A 23 -18.96 4.53 -3.94
C THR A 23 -17.64 4.58 -3.18
N PRO A 24 -17.01 5.76 -3.02
CA PRO A 24 -15.82 5.94 -2.20
C PRO A 24 -15.95 5.36 -0.79
N GLU A 25 -17.15 5.39 -0.21
CA GLU A 25 -17.46 4.90 1.13
C GLU A 25 -17.22 3.39 1.30
N THR A 26 -17.16 2.63 0.21
CA THR A 26 -16.85 1.18 0.26
C THR A 26 -15.38 0.84 0.02
N LEU A 27 -14.52 1.83 -0.28
CA LEU A 27 -13.07 1.61 -0.44
C LEU A 27 -12.38 1.02 0.82
N PRO A 28 -12.73 1.41 2.06
CA PRO A 28 -12.15 0.77 3.24
C PRO A 28 -12.39 -0.75 3.31
N LEU A 29 -13.50 -1.24 2.72
CA LEU A 29 -13.77 -2.68 2.64
C LEU A 29 -12.85 -3.37 1.63
N LEU A 30 -12.53 -2.69 0.52
CA LEU A 30 -11.53 -3.15 -0.44
C LEU A 30 -10.14 -3.19 0.21
N ASP A 31 -9.76 -2.15 0.95
CA ASP A 31 -8.47 -2.08 1.65
C ASP A 31 -8.32 -3.24 2.64
N HIS A 32 -9.36 -3.50 3.44
CA HIS A 32 -9.38 -4.63 4.36
C HIS A 32 -9.23 -5.97 3.65
N TYR A 33 -9.93 -6.16 2.53
CA TYR A 33 -9.81 -7.37 1.71
C TYR A 33 -8.41 -7.54 1.12
N LEU A 34 -7.82 -6.47 0.56
CA LEU A 34 -6.49 -6.50 -0.01
C LEU A 34 -5.46 -6.88 1.04
N GLU A 35 -5.54 -6.28 2.25
CA GLU A 35 -4.64 -6.59 3.36
C GLU A 35 -4.74 -8.07 3.77
N GLN A 36 -5.94 -8.63 3.90
CA GLN A 36 -6.12 -10.06 4.16
C GLN A 36 -5.53 -10.97 3.06
N ALA A 37 -5.62 -10.53 1.81
CA ALA A 37 -5.19 -11.31 0.65
C ALA A 37 -3.67 -11.26 0.41
N ARG A 38 -2.93 -10.31 1.02
CA ARG A 38 -1.49 -10.07 0.78
C ARG A 38 -0.63 -11.30 1.00
N ALA A 39 -0.81 -12.02 2.11
CA ALA A 39 0.01 -13.20 2.40
C ALA A 39 -0.14 -14.30 1.33
N VAL A 40 -1.35 -14.48 0.79
CA VAL A 40 -1.63 -15.46 -0.27
C VAL A 40 -1.08 -14.98 -1.61
N ALA A 41 -1.22 -13.69 -1.91
CA ALA A 41 -0.71 -13.06 -3.13
C ALA A 41 0.83 -13.09 -3.18
N ALA A 42 1.51 -12.88 -2.05
CA ALA A 42 2.96 -12.98 -1.93
C ALA A 42 3.50 -14.38 -2.24
N ALA A 43 2.70 -15.42 -1.95
CA ALA A 43 3.07 -16.81 -2.22
C ALA A 43 2.80 -17.25 -3.67
N LYS A 44 1.97 -16.52 -4.43
CA LYS A 44 1.47 -16.94 -5.75
C LYS A 44 1.32 -15.75 -6.71
N ALA A 45 2.22 -15.65 -7.68
CA ALA A 45 2.24 -14.56 -8.66
C ALA A 45 0.91 -14.44 -9.44
N GLU A 46 0.26 -15.55 -9.78
CA GLU A 46 -1.02 -15.55 -10.48
C GLU A 46 -2.16 -14.97 -9.62
N THR A 47 -2.06 -15.12 -8.30
CA THR A 47 -3.02 -14.52 -7.37
C THR A 47 -2.80 -13.01 -7.27
N LEU A 48 -1.54 -12.57 -7.18
CA LEU A 48 -1.20 -11.15 -7.23
C LEU A 48 -1.74 -10.49 -8.50
N ASP A 49 -1.49 -11.09 -9.68
CA ASP A 49 -1.94 -10.54 -10.95
C ASP A 49 -3.47 -10.46 -11.05
N LEU A 50 -4.18 -11.52 -10.63
CA LEU A 50 -5.64 -11.54 -10.64
C LEU A 50 -6.22 -10.47 -9.71
N LEU A 51 -5.67 -10.31 -8.51
CA LEU A 51 -6.12 -9.30 -7.55
C LEU A 51 -5.84 -7.90 -8.07
N ALA A 52 -4.62 -7.62 -8.55
CA ALA A 52 -4.27 -6.33 -9.14
C ALA A 52 -5.21 -5.94 -10.29
N LYS A 53 -5.50 -6.88 -11.20
CA LYS A 53 -6.38 -6.64 -12.35
C LYS A 53 -7.84 -6.43 -11.94
N SER A 54 -8.36 -7.26 -11.04
CA SER A 54 -9.77 -7.18 -10.61
C SER A 54 -10.02 -5.98 -9.70
N ALA A 55 -9.22 -5.79 -8.65
CA ALA A 55 -9.37 -4.66 -7.73
C ALA A 55 -8.97 -3.33 -8.38
N GLY A 56 -7.96 -3.32 -9.27
CA GLY A 56 -7.63 -2.13 -10.06
C GLY A 56 -8.76 -1.70 -10.99
N ALA A 57 -9.42 -2.66 -11.65
CA ALA A 57 -10.61 -2.36 -12.46
C ALA A 57 -11.78 -1.81 -11.63
N TYR A 58 -12.00 -2.36 -10.43
CA TYR A 58 -13.02 -1.83 -9.52
C TYR A 58 -12.68 -0.41 -9.05
N PHE A 59 -11.43 -0.18 -8.59
CA PHE A 59 -10.97 1.13 -8.13
C PHE A 59 -11.07 2.18 -9.23
N GLY A 60 -10.60 1.86 -10.45
CA GLY A 60 -10.75 2.76 -11.59
C GLY A 60 -12.20 3.07 -11.94
N GLU A 61 -13.15 2.14 -11.74
CA GLU A 61 -14.57 2.43 -11.90
C GLU A 61 -15.14 3.35 -10.81
N VAL A 62 -14.62 3.29 -9.57
CA VAL A 62 -14.96 4.27 -8.52
C VAL A 62 -14.50 5.66 -8.98
N VAL A 63 -13.24 5.78 -9.40
CA VAL A 63 -12.68 7.06 -9.86
C VAL A 63 -13.44 7.61 -11.07
N ARG A 64 -13.74 6.77 -12.08
CA ARG A 64 -14.48 7.14 -13.29
C ARG A 64 -15.94 7.55 -13.03
N ARG A 65 -16.51 7.17 -11.88
CA ARG A 65 -17.86 7.62 -11.47
C ARG A 65 -17.83 8.95 -10.76
N GLN A 66 -16.71 9.27 -10.11
CA GLN A 66 -16.49 10.53 -9.42
C GLN A 66 -16.01 11.63 -10.37
N HIS A 67 -15.18 11.27 -11.35
CA HIS A 67 -14.63 12.16 -12.36
C HIS A 67 -15.05 11.73 -13.75
N VAL A 68 -15.31 12.70 -14.63
CA VAL A 68 -15.51 12.40 -16.05
C VAL A 68 -14.18 11.97 -16.65
N ALA A 69 -14.08 10.67 -16.95
CA ALA A 69 -12.88 10.01 -17.40
C ALA A 69 -13.23 8.79 -18.26
N TRP A 70 -12.29 8.31 -19.06
CA TRP A 70 -12.45 7.11 -19.88
C TRP A 70 -11.27 6.15 -19.71
N TRP A 71 -11.51 4.89 -20.06
CA TRP A 71 -10.48 3.87 -20.06
C TRP A 71 -9.73 3.89 -21.38
N SER A 72 -8.41 3.98 -21.32
CA SER A 72 -7.51 3.68 -22.43
C SER A 72 -6.99 2.25 -22.24
N ALA A 73 -7.55 1.34 -23.04
CA ALA A 73 -7.32 -0.11 -22.97
C ALA A 73 -6.65 -0.60 -24.26
N ASN A 74 -5.62 0.14 -24.71
CA ASN A 74 -4.91 -0.12 -25.96
C ASN A 74 -3.94 -1.30 -25.86
N GLU A 75 -3.55 -1.68 -24.63
CA GLU A 75 -2.66 -2.80 -24.34
C GLU A 75 -3.43 -4.12 -24.20
N ASP A 76 -2.82 -5.22 -24.64
CA ASP A 76 -3.37 -6.57 -24.46
C ASP A 76 -3.39 -6.98 -22.98
N ASP A 77 -2.37 -6.58 -22.21
CA ASP A 77 -2.31 -6.84 -20.77
C ASP A 77 -3.06 -5.76 -19.99
N PRO A 78 -4.09 -6.12 -19.17
CA PRO A 78 -4.84 -5.15 -18.38
C PRO A 78 -4.01 -4.35 -17.38
N LEU A 79 -2.77 -4.75 -17.05
CA LEU A 79 -1.88 -3.94 -16.22
C LEU A 79 -1.47 -2.62 -16.91
N GLY A 80 -1.45 -2.58 -18.25
CA GLY A 80 -1.15 -1.39 -19.04
C GLY A 80 -2.35 -0.47 -19.27
N TRP A 81 -3.55 -0.85 -18.80
CA TRP A 81 -4.74 -0.02 -18.95
C TRP A 81 -4.69 1.17 -17.99
N ARG A 82 -5.05 2.35 -18.50
CA ARG A 82 -5.08 3.59 -17.74
C ARG A 82 -6.44 4.28 -17.81
N LEU A 83 -6.71 5.13 -16.83
CA LEU A 83 -7.85 6.03 -16.83
C LEU A 83 -7.37 7.44 -17.19
N GLU A 84 -8.00 8.07 -18.17
CA GLU A 84 -7.67 9.40 -18.71
C GLU A 84 -8.82 10.37 -18.42
N PHE A 85 -8.51 11.57 -17.96
CA PHE A 85 -9.50 12.53 -17.45
C PHE A 85 -9.89 13.55 -18.53
N GLU A 86 -11.19 13.89 -18.60
CA GLU A 86 -11.70 14.87 -19.55
C GLU A 86 -11.31 16.29 -19.16
N ALA A 87 -11.38 16.61 -17.87
CA ALA A 87 -11.33 17.99 -17.43
C ALA A 87 -9.92 18.54 -17.20
N VAL A 88 -8.92 17.65 -17.08
CA VAL A 88 -7.53 18.01 -16.78
C VAL A 88 -6.62 16.98 -17.41
N TYR A 89 -5.41 17.37 -17.81
CA TYR A 89 -4.41 16.43 -18.32
C TYR A 89 -3.86 15.58 -17.16
N LEU A 90 -4.56 14.49 -16.88
CA LEU A 90 -4.27 13.55 -15.81
C LEU A 90 -4.65 12.15 -16.31
N ALA A 91 -3.72 11.21 -16.21
CA ALA A 91 -4.00 9.80 -16.36
C ALA A 91 -3.33 9.00 -15.27
N PHE A 92 -3.83 7.80 -14.98
CA PHE A 92 -3.17 6.89 -14.05
C PHE A 92 -3.48 5.42 -14.35
N TYR A 93 -2.66 4.53 -13.81
CA TYR A 93 -2.72 3.07 -14.04
C TYR A 93 -3.31 2.34 -12.83
N PRO A 94 -4.64 2.15 -12.74
CA PRO A 94 -5.28 1.69 -11.50
C PRO A 94 -4.81 0.30 -11.07
N MET A 95 -4.44 -0.54 -12.02
CA MET A 95 -3.99 -1.91 -11.79
C MET A 95 -2.57 -1.95 -11.22
N LEU A 96 -1.69 -1.04 -11.66
CA LEU A 96 -0.36 -0.89 -11.09
C LEU A 96 -0.42 -0.29 -9.68
N PHE A 97 -1.35 0.64 -9.42
CA PHE A 97 -1.62 1.15 -8.07
C PHE A 97 -1.94 0.01 -7.11
N ILE A 98 -2.91 -0.85 -7.46
CA ILE A 98 -3.27 -1.98 -6.60
C ILE A 98 -2.13 -3.00 -6.49
N ARG A 99 -1.37 -3.23 -7.56
CA ARG A 99 -0.19 -4.11 -7.51
C ARG A 99 0.83 -3.61 -6.49
N GLU A 100 1.08 -2.30 -6.44
CA GLU A 100 1.95 -1.65 -5.44
C GLU A 100 1.45 -1.94 -4.01
N VAL A 101 0.15 -1.72 -3.75
CA VAL A 101 -0.50 -1.95 -2.45
C VAL A 101 -0.32 -3.39 -1.96
N ILE A 102 -0.50 -4.37 -2.85
CA ILE A 102 -0.40 -5.79 -2.49
C ILE A 102 1.07 -6.22 -2.33
N SER A 103 1.96 -5.71 -3.20
CA SER A 103 3.37 -6.16 -3.29
C SER A 103 4.30 -5.50 -2.29
N ARG A 104 3.84 -4.47 -1.56
CA ARG A 104 4.65 -3.79 -0.54
C ARG A 104 5.17 -4.78 0.50
N GLU A 105 6.41 -4.59 0.94
CA GLU A 105 6.96 -5.36 2.04
C GLU A 105 6.23 -4.98 3.33
N THR A 106 5.86 -5.96 4.15
CA THR A 106 5.35 -5.66 5.48
C THR A 106 6.54 -5.24 6.34
N SER A 107 6.64 -3.95 6.66
CA SER A 107 7.56 -3.48 7.71
C SER A 107 7.37 -4.36 8.95
N PRO A 108 8.42 -5.02 9.47
CA PRO A 108 8.30 -5.81 10.70
C PRO A 108 7.89 -4.85 11.81
N GLY A 109 6.62 -4.91 12.20
CA GLY A 109 6.03 -3.98 13.16
C GLY A 109 6.87 -3.93 14.44
N ALA A 110 7.09 -2.71 14.95
CA ALA A 110 7.48 -2.54 16.34
C ALA A 110 6.53 -3.40 17.21
N PRO A 111 7.04 -4.15 18.19
CA PRO A 111 6.23 -5.08 18.96
C PRO A 111 5.06 -4.31 19.58
N GLN A 112 3.84 -4.64 19.17
CA GLN A 112 2.64 -4.22 19.88
C GLN A 112 2.80 -4.67 21.33
N GLY A 113 2.69 -3.71 22.25
CA GLY A 113 3.15 -3.84 23.61
C GLY A 113 2.75 -5.13 24.29
N SER A 114 3.76 -5.89 24.71
CA SER A 114 3.65 -6.80 25.84
C SER A 114 3.48 -5.96 27.12
N GLN A 115 2.25 -5.61 27.48
CA GLN A 115 1.88 -5.09 28.80
C GLN A 115 0.47 -5.61 29.15
N GLY A 116 0.25 -6.45 30.15
CA GLY A 116 1.18 -7.07 31.08
C GLY A 116 0.63 -8.44 31.51
N LYS A 117 1.54 -9.38 31.74
CA LYS A 117 1.27 -10.42 32.75
C LYS A 117 1.23 -9.67 34.08
N GLU A 118 0.06 -9.58 34.67
CA GLU A 118 -0.05 -9.38 36.11
C GLU A 118 0.59 -10.62 36.75
N ASP A 119 1.84 -10.45 37.20
CA ASP A 119 2.46 -11.32 38.17
C ASP A 119 1.68 -11.16 39.47
N ASP A 120 0.61 -11.94 39.61
CA ASP A 120 -0.07 -12.08 40.90
C ASP A 120 0.76 -13.06 41.73
N GLN A 121 1.45 -12.45 42.68
CA GLN A 121 2.21 -13.02 43.78
C GLN A 121 1.46 -14.26 44.32
N ARG A 122 2.00 -15.45 44.09
CA ARG A 122 1.64 -16.62 44.89
C ARG A 122 2.52 -16.54 46.13
N ASP A 123 1.90 -16.17 47.24
CA ASP A 123 2.49 -16.29 48.55
C ASP A 123 2.89 -17.75 48.77
N ASP A 124 4.18 -17.92 49.05
CA ASP A 124 4.79 -19.13 49.58
C ASP A 124 4.17 -19.41 50.96
N ASP A 125 3.36 -20.45 51.06
CA ASP A 125 3.13 -21.14 52.33
C ASP A 125 3.71 -22.55 52.20
N ASP A 126 4.76 -22.74 52.98
CA ASP A 126 5.42 -23.99 53.32
C ASP A 126 4.41 -25.11 53.61
N ASP A 127 4.62 -26.30 53.05
CA ASP A 127 4.34 -27.52 53.79
C ASP A 127 5.21 -28.68 53.25
N ASP A 128 5.86 -29.29 54.23
CA ASP A 128 6.88 -30.31 54.17
C ASP A 128 6.39 -31.67 53.61
N ASP A 129 7.40 -32.50 53.36
CA ASP A 129 7.46 -33.94 53.61
C ASP A 129 7.44 -34.96 52.43
N ASP A 130 8.38 -35.90 52.62
CA ASP A 130 8.56 -37.24 52.08
C ASP A 130 9.29 -37.38 50.72
N GLN A 131 10.62 -37.55 50.69
CA GLN A 131 11.45 -38.74 51.01
C GLN A 131 11.31 -39.94 50.05
N ASP A 132 12.50 -40.47 49.71
CA ASP A 132 12.85 -41.80 49.19
C ASP A 132 12.59 -42.07 47.68
N ASP A 133 13.44 -42.71 46.89
CA ASP A 133 14.77 -43.31 47.06
C ASP A 133 15.29 -43.69 45.65
N ASP A 134 16.62 -43.67 45.52
CA ASP A 134 17.50 -44.61 44.81
C ASP A 134 17.60 -44.78 43.26
N ASP A 135 18.90 -44.85 42.91
CA ASP A 135 19.60 -45.68 41.92
C ASP A 135 19.94 -45.19 40.49
N ASP A 136 21.17 -44.65 40.39
CA ASP A 136 22.34 -45.27 39.75
C ASP A 136 22.30 -45.70 38.25
N GLN A 137 23.10 -45.03 37.39
CA GLN A 137 24.41 -45.48 36.87
C GLN A 137 24.87 -44.74 35.59
N ASP A 138 26.09 -44.21 35.68
CA ASP A 138 27.18 -44.08 34.71
C ASP A 138 26.95 -44.26 33.19
N GLU A 139 27.48 -43.32 32.40
CA GLU A 139 28.65 -43.60 31.53
C GLU A 139 29.29 -42.32 30.97
N ALA A 140 30.60 -42.21 31.16
CA ALA A 140 31.47 -41.17 30.62
C ALA A 140 32.00 -41.55 29.23
N GLN A 141 32.20 -40.57 28.36
CA GLN A 141 33.20 -40.68 27.29
C GLN A 141 33.86 -39.32 26.98
N GLU A 142 35.18 -39.36 26.94
CA GLU A 142 36.12 -38.26 26.85
C GLU A 142 36.31 -37.70 25.43
N ALA A 143 36.54 -36.38 25.39
CA ALA A 143 37.56 -35.61 24.65
C ALA A 143 37.74 -35.79 23.13
N SER A 144 37.71 -34.66 22.40
CA SER A 144 38.89 -34.05 21.73
C SER A 144 38.53 -32.74 21.00
N ALA A 145 39.20 -31.64 21.37
CA ALA A 145 39.38 -30.41 20.57
C ALA A 145 40.66 -30.57 19.67
N PRO A 146 41.22 -29.60 18.86
CA PRO A 146 41.14 -28.13 19.03
C PRO A 146 41.34 -27.17 17.80
N THR A 147 41.20 -25.85 18.08
CA THR A 147 41.79 -24.63 17.41
C THR A 147 41.23 -24.17 16.04
N ASN A 148 41.24 -22.89 15.57
CA ASN A 148 41.67 -21.56 16.06
C ASN A 148 41.19 -20.43 15.09
N GLY A 149 41.17 -19.16 15.56
CA GLY A 149 41.37 -17.93 14.75
C GLY A 149 40.13 -17.01 14.62
N VAL A 150 39.94 -15.92 15.39
CA VAL A 150 40.63 -14.60 15.54
C VAL A 150 40.30 -13.56 14.44
N GLY A 151 39.77 -12.40 14.90
CA GLY A 151 39.65 -11.09 14.22
C GLY A 151 38.24 -10.50 14.46
N ASP A 152 37.94 -9.62 15.42
CA ASP A 152 38.41 -8.26 15.73
C ASP A 152 38.33 -7.25 14.57
N HIS A 153 37.29 -6.40 14.58
CA HIS A 153 37.41 -4.93 14.67
C HIS A 153 36.02 -4.27 14.68
N GLY A 154 35.76 -3.46 15.70
CA GLY A 154 34.56 -2.63 15.79
C GLY A 154 34.62 -1.39 14.92
N SER A 155 33.46 -0.80 14.66
CA SER A 155 33.31 0.66 14.68
C SER A 155 31.86 1.08 14.87
N ASN A 156 31.68 1.93 15.87
CA ASN A 156 30.57 2.86 16.05
C ASN A 156 30.37 3.73 14.80
N GLY A 157 29.11 4.06 14.49
CA GLY A 157 28.79 4.95 13.38
C GLY A 157 27.32 5.34 13.28
N VAL A 158 26.85 6.13 14.25
CA VAL A 158 25.81 7.17 14.12
C VAL A 158 24.53 6.78 13.37
N SER A 159 23.49 6.48 14.15
CA SER A 159 22.09 6.65 13.74
C SER A 159 21.86 8.11 13.33
N HIS A 160 21.80 8.38 12.02
CA HIS A 160 21.14 9.58 11.52
C HIS A 160 19.65 9.29 11.40
N GLY A 161 18.86 10.07 12.13
CA GLY A 161 17.42 9.94 12.22
C GLY A 161 16.75 9.89 10.85
N THR A 162 15.91 8.88 10.70
CA THR A 162 14.96 8.66 9.63
C THR A 162 13.94 9.79 9.61
N ASN A 163 14.13 10.78 8.74
CA ASN A 163 13.09 11.74 8.32
C ASN A 163 13.00 11.86 6.79
N GLY A 164 13.60 10.91 6.03
CA GLY A 164 13.61 10.90 4.56
C GLY A 164 12.63 9.93 3.89
N ALA A 165 12.27 8.82 4.56
CA ALA A 165 11.47 7.75 3.94
C ALA A 165 10.06 8.17 3.50
N ALA A 166 9.43 9.11 4.23
CA ALA A 166 8.10 9.61 3.87
C ALA A 166 8.11 10.55 2.66
N ALA A 167 9.25 11.17 2.34
CA ALA A 167 9.39 12.03 1.17
C ALA A 167 9.73 11.22 -0.09
N GLU A 168 10.61 10.22 0.01
CA GLU A 168 10.95 9.30 -1.08
C GLU A 168 9.74 8.43 -1.48
N SER A 169 8.96 7.97 -0.48
CA SER A 169 7.71 7.24 -0.72
C SER A 169 6.68 8.10 -1.48
N ARG A 170 6.61 9.41 -1.25
CA ARG A 170 5.63 10.30 -1.91
C ARG A 170 5.93 10.54 -3.40
N ASP A 171 7.20 10.53 -3.82
CA ASP A 171 7.56 10.64 -5.24
C ASP A 171 7.18 9.36 -6.01
N ASP A 172 7.27 8.18 -5.38
CA ASP A 172 6.81 6.91 -5.96
C ASP A 172 5.27 6.86 -6.14
N ALA A 173 4.50 7.46 -5.21
CA ALA A 173 3.04 7.58 -5.34
C ALA A 173 2.61 8.33 -6.61
N LEU A 174 3.37 9.37 -6.96
CA LEU A 174 3.12 10.21 -8.13
C LEU A 174 3.64 9.59 -9.41
N ALA A 175 4.51 8.58 -9.34
CA ALA A 175 5.06 7.92 -10.53
C ALA A 175 3.96 7.28 -11.39
N LEU A 176 2.90 6.78 -10.76
CA LEU A 176 1.75 6.18 -11.45
C LEU A 176 0.72 7.21 -11.94
N LEU A 177 0.90 8.50 -11.63
CA LEU A 177 0.11 9.61 -12.16
C LEU A 177 0.85 10.28 -13.32
N HIS A 178 0.29 10.15 -14.52
CA HIS A 178 0.76 10.84 -15.70
C HIS A 178 0.07 12.22 -15.78
N MET A 179 0.86 13.29 -15.67
CA MET A 179 0.44 14.69 -15.78
C MET A 179 1.66 15.53 -16.20
N HIS A 180 1.47 16.80 -16.54
CA HIS A 180 2.61 17.67 -16.84
C HIS A 180 3.54 17.86 -15.63
N ASP A 181 4.84 18.04 -15.88
CA ASP A 181 5.86 18.24 -14.83
C ASP A 181 5.52 19.40 -13.89
N GLN A 182 4.98 20.49 -14.45
CA GLN A 182 4.57 21.66 -13.68
C GLN A 182 3.43 21.31 -12.71
N ASP A 183 2.43 20.55 -13.17
CA ASP A 183 1.32 20.09 -12.33
C ASP A 183 1.81 19.17 -11.21
N ARG A 184 2.70 18.23 -11.56
CA ARG A 184 3.34 17.34 -10.59
C ARG A 184 4.08 18.12 -9.50
N TRP A 185 4.84 19.15 -9.89
CA TRP A 185 5.56 20.00 -8.93
C TRP A 185 4.61 20.76 -7.99
N VAL A 186 3.51 21.33 -8.51
CA VAL A 186 2.53 22.05 -7.69
C VAL A 186 1.79 21.09 -6.75
N LEU A 187 1.42 19.91 -7.24
CA LEU A 187 0.79 18.87 -6.43
C LEU A 187 1.71 18.39 -5.30
N ALA A 188 2.98 18.11 -5.59
CA ALA A 188 3.97 17.75 -4.57
C ALA A 188 4.12 18.84 -3.50
N ALA A 189 4.17 20.12 -3.91
CA ALA A 189 4.22 21.25 -3.00
C ALA A 189 2.95 21.40 -2.14
N ARG A 190 1.78 20.95 -2.63
CA ARG A 190 0.53 20.89 -1.86
C ARG A 190 0.53 19.73 -0.87
N LEU A 191 0.90 18.53 -1.31
CA LEU A 191 1.01 17.33 -0.46
C LEU A 191 2.02 17.53 0.68
N ALA A 192 3.12 18.25 0.44
CA ALA A 192 4.12 18.57 1.46
C ALA A 192 3.58 19.45 2.63
N LYS A 193 2.44 20.14 2.43
CA LYS A 193 1.79 20.95 3.47
C LYS A 193 0.79 20.14 4.30
N LEU A 194 0.40 18.95 3.83
CA LEU A 194 -0.48 18.06 4.57
C LEU A 194 0.32 17.34 5.67
N PRO A 195 -0.32 16.99 6.81
CA PRO A 195 0.29 16.15 7.81
C PRO A 195 0.89 14.87 7.20
N PRO A 196 1.96 14.31 7.79
CA PRO A 196 2.42 12.98 7.39
C PRO A 196 1.32 11.96 7.72
N VAL A 197 1.12 11.01 6.81
CA VAL A 197 0.21 9.88 6.99
C VAL A 197 1.02 8.64 7.37
N SER A 198 0.36 7.68 8.01
CA SER A 198 0.99 6.37 8.27
C SER A 198 1.27 5.63 6.96
N GLU A 199 2.16 4.63 7.01
CA GLU A 199 2.38 3.75 5.84
C GLU A 199 1.08 3.03 5.43
N GLU A 200 0.28 2.57 6.39
CA GLU A 200 -1.00 1.92 6.12
C GLU A 200 -1.95 2.85 5.35
N GLU A 201 -2.09 4.08 5.81
CA GLU A 201 -2.92 5.12 5.18
C GLU A 201 -2.37 5.54 3.82
N TYR A 202 -1.06 5.64 3.66
CA TYR A 202 -0.43 5.96 2.36
C TYR A 202 -0.81 4.96 1.24
N TYR A 203 -1.02 3.69 1.59
CA TYR A 203 -1.44 2.65 0.64
C TYR A 203 -2.95 2.40 0.61
N ALA A 204 -3.73 3.06 1.45
CA ALA A 204 -5.19 2.92 1.42
C ALA A 204 -5.75 3.47 0.11
N THR A 205 -6.66 2.72 -0.52
CA THR A 205 -7.30 3.13 -1.77
C THR A 205 -8.15 4.38 -1.61
N SER A 206 -8.73 4.60 -0.42
CA SER A 206 -9.38 5.87 -0.06
C SER A 206 -8.40 7.05 -0.13
N THR A 207 -7.22 6.93 0.48
CA THR A 207 -6.20 7.99 0.46
C THR A 207 -5.65 8.20 -0.95
N ARG A 208 -5.48 7.15 -1.76
CA ARG A 208 -5.09 7.31 -3.17
C ARG A 208 -6.16 8.04 -3.98
N LEU A 209 -7.45 7.82 -3.71
CA LEU A 209 -8.54 8.58 -4.31
C LEU A 209 -8.48 10.06 -3.91
N GLU A 210 -8.25 10.37 -2.63
CA GLU A 210 -8.09 11.77 -2.17
C GLU A 210 -6.92 12.49 -2.87
N VAL A 211 -5.81 11.78 -3.13
CA VAL A 211 -4.68 12.34 -3.89
C VAL A 211 -5.08 12.64 -5.34
N ILE A 212 -5.88 11.77 -5.97
CA ILE A 212 -6.41 12.00 -7.32
C ILE A 212 -7.35 13.21 -7.33
N ASP A 213 -8.26 13.31 -6.35
CA ASP A 213 -9.16 14.46 -6.20
C ASP A 213 -8.37 15.77 -6.06
N LEU A 214 -7.34 15.76 -5.22
CA LEU A 214 -6.46 16.91 -5.03
C LEU A 214 -5.68 17.24 -6.30
N ALA A 215 -5.21 16.24 -7.05
CA ALA A 215 -4.53 16.44 -8.34
C ALA A 215 -5.44 17.18 -9.32
N VAL A 216 -6.69 16.73 -9.48
CA VAL A 216 -7.68 17.39 -10.34
C VAL A 216 -7.92 18.84 -9.90
N GLU A 217 -8.11 19.08 -8.61
CA GLU A 217 -8.29 20.43 -8.06
C GLU A 217 -7.09 21.33 -8.37
N VAL A 218 -5.88 20.85 -8.13
CA VAL A 218 -4.64 21.60 -8.35
C VAL A 218 -4.46 21.97 -9.82
N ILE A 219 -4.68 21.03 -10.73
CA ILE A 219 -4.51 21.28 -12.17
C ILE A 219 -5.54 22.32 -12.64
N ARG A 220 -6.81 22.18 -12.24
CA ARG A 220 -7.86 23.16 -12.59
C ARG A 220 -7.55 24.55 -12.04
N ALA A 221 -7.16 24.64 -10.77
CA ALA A 221 -6.83 25.92 -10.15
C ALA A 221 -5.68 26.63 -10.87
N ARG A 222 -4.70 25.87 -11.38
CA ARG A 222 -3.61 26.43 -12.19
C ARG A 222 -4.11 26.91 -13.55
N GLN A 223 -4.90 26.12 -14.27
CA GLN A 223 -5.44 26.50 -15.57
C GLN A 223 -6.22 27.82 -15.49
N ILE A 224 -7.05 27.99 -14.45
CA ILE A 224 -7.78 29.24 -14.19
C ILE A 224 -6.80 30.40 -13.93
N ALA A 225 -5.76 30.18 -13.12
CA ALA A 225 -4.78 31.22 -12.80
C ALA A 225 -3.90 31.65 -14.00
N GLU A 226 -3.68 30.75 -14.98
CA GLU A 226 -2.93 31.02 -16.21
C GLU A 226 -3.75 31.74 -17.28
N GLY A 227 -5.00 32.12 -16.96
CA GLY A 227 -5.88 32.84 -17.86
C GLY A 227 -6.84 31.94 -18.64
N GLY A 228 -7.01 30.69 -18.22
CA GLY A 228 -8.20 29.93 -18.60
C GLY A 228 -9.43 30.63 -18.01
N ASP A 229 -10.38 31.00 -18.86
CA ASP A 229 -11.66 31.50 -18.39
C ASP A 229 -12.36 30.37 -17.62
N GLU A 230 -12.86 30.65 -16.41
CA GLU A 230 -13.60 29.67 -15.59
C GLU A 230 -14.82 29.09 -16.34
N ASP A 231 -15.33 29.85 -17.32
CA ASP A 231 -16.44 29.50 -18.20
C ASP A 231 -15.98 28.85 -19.53
N GLU A 232 -14.70 28.92 -19.90
CA GLU A 232 -14.16 28.29 -21.13
C GLU A 232 -13.64 26.88 -20.82
N TYR A 233 -14.58 25.96 -20.69
CA TYR A 233 -14.29 24.53 -20.57
C TYR A 233 -13.96 23.95 -21.96
N ILE A 234 -12.69 23.59 -22.18
CA ILE A 234 -12.25 22.80 -23.32
C ILE A 234 -12.03 21.36 -22.83
N PRO A 235 -12.98 20.44 -23.08
CA PRO A 235 -12.80 19.04 -22.69
C PRO A 235 -11.64 18.43 -23.47
N LEU A 236 -10.81 17.67 -22.77
CA LEU A 236 -9.84 16.79 -23.41
C LEU A 236 -10.57 15.61 -24.04
N GLU A 237 -10.04 15.15 -25.16
CA GLU A 237 -10.45 13.96 -25.87
C GLU A 237 -9.36 12.88 -25.76
N PRO A 238 -9.66 11.60 -26.04
CA PRO A 238 -8.65 10.53 -26.02
C PRO A 238 -7.40 10.84 -26.87
N GLY A 239 -7.57 11.57 -27.98
CA GLY A 239 -6.47 11.97 -28.86
C GLY A 239 -5.47 12.94 -28.21
N ASP A 240 -5.88 13.71 -27.20
CA ASP A 240 -4.98 14.64 -26.49
C ASP A 240 -3.96 13.89 -25.61
N TYR A 241 -4.21 12.62 -25.31
CA TYR A 241 -3.28 11.74 -24.59
C TYR A 241 -2.35 10.95 -25.53
N GLU A 242 -2.56 11.01 -26.84
CA GLU A 242 -1.72 10.33 -27.83
C GLU A 242 -0.46 11.17 -28.14
N GLY A 243 0.73 10.63 -27.86
CA GLY A 243 2.01 11.24 -28.27
C GLY A 243 2.80 11.98 -27.19
N ASN A 244 2.38 11.88 -25.92
CA ASN A 244 3.09 12.44 -24.77
C ASN A 244 3.79 11.38 -23.89
N ASP A 245 3.84 10.12 -24.34
CA ASP A 245 4.49 8.98 -23.68
C ASP A 245 5.96 8.80 -24.13
#